data_AF-A0A967WET1-F1
#
_entry.id   AF-A0A967WET1-F1
#
_cell.length_a   1.000
_cell.length_b   1.000
_cell.length_c   1.000
_cell.angle_alpha   90.00
_cell.angle_beta   90.00
_cell.angle_gamma   90.00
#
_symmetry.space_group_name_H-M   'P 1'
#
loop_
_entity.id
_entity.type
_entity.pdbx_description
1 polymer ?
#
loop_
_entity_poly.entity_id
_entity_poly.type
_entity_poly.pdbx_seq_one_letter_code
_entity_poly.pdbx_strand_id
1 'polypeptide(L)'
;MEKNKDITGLFLIGISGVAVLVALGMVFLYAPREATMGDVQRIFYFHVASAWVGFFAFFVTFLAGIGYLAQGQRRWDILALSSVEIGLTFITMTVVTGALWARPVWGTYWTWEPRLTISAVQLLIYVAYLMLRAAIES
;
A
#
# COMPACT_ATOMS: atom_id res chain seq x y z
N MET A 1 19.85 16.19 26.50
CA MET A 1 19.86 15.06 25.54
C MET A 1 19.77 15.66 24.15
N GLU A 2 20.89 15.65 23.41
CA GLU A 2 20.93 16.16 22.05
C GLU A 2 19.89 15.43 21.20
N LYS A 3 19.00 16.20 20.57
CA LYS A 3 18.14 15.75 19.50
C LYS A 3 19.03 15.45 18.31
N ASN A 4 19.67 14.27 18.32
CA ASN A 4 20.38 13.76 17.17
C ASN A 4 19.34 13.65 16.07
N LYS A 5 19.34 14.61 15.14
CA LYS A 5 18.39 14.61 14.03
C LYS A 5 18.65 13.28 13.32
N ASP A 6 17.60 12.49 13.10
CA ASP A 6 17.69 11.30 12.26
C ASP A 6 17.90 11.77 10.82
N ILE A 7 19.14 12.15 10.50
CA ILE A 7 19.56 12.71 9.22
C ILE A 7 19.30 11.68 8.13
N THR A 8 19.49 10.40 8.44
CA THR A 8 19.21 9.29 7.53
C THR A 8 17.72 9.21 7.22
N GLY A 9 16.84 9.20 8.24
CA GLY A 9 15.40 9.21 8.05
C GLY A 9 14.93 10.44 7.26
N LEU A 10 15.43 11.63 7.59
CA LEU A 10 15.09 12.86 6.88
C LEU A 10 15.55 12.82 5.42
N PHE A 11 16.73 12.27 5.16
CA PHE A 11 17.26 12.08 3.80
C PHE A 11 16.40 11.10 2.99
N LEU A 12 16.02 9.97 3.57
CA LEU A 12 15.15 8.97 2.94
C LEU A 12 13.75 9.52 2.65
N ILE A 13 13.18 10.31 3.56
CA ILE A 13 11.91 11.02 3.34
C ILE A 13 12.06 12.04 2.21
N GLY A 14 13.14 12.81 2.20
CA GLY A 14 13.41 13.79 1.14
C GLY A 14 13.53 13.16 -0.24
N ILE A 15 14.35 12.13 -0.38
CA ILE A 15 14.58 11.46 -1.67
C ILE A 15 13.32 10.72 -2.16
N SER A 16 12.57 10.07 -1.27
CA SER A 16 11.30 9.42 -1.63
C SER A 16 10.26 10.45 -2.08
N GLY A 17 10.14 11.58 -1.39
CA GLY A 17 9.25 12.67 -1.79
C GLY A 17 9.59 13.22 -3.18
N VAL A 18 10.87 13.47 -3.46
CA VAL A 18 11.32 13.88 -4.79
C VAL A 18 11.03 12.82 -5.85
N ALA A 19 11.29 11.55 -5.56
CA ALA A 19 11.00 10.45 -6.49
C ALA A 19 9.50 10.34 -6.83
N VAL A 20 8.62 10.51 -5.85
CA VAL A 20 7.16 10.53 -6.06
C VAL A 20 6.75 11.71 -6.94
N LEU A 21 7.28 12.91 -6.70
CA LEU A 21 6.98 14.09 -7.52
C LEU A 21 7.44 13.92 -8.96
N VAL A 22 8.65 13.36 -9.17
CA VAL A 22 9.18 13.04 -10.50
C VAL A 22 8.29 12.00 -11.18
N ALA A 23 7.90 10.93 -10.49
CA ALA A 23 7.02 9.90 -11.04
C ALA A 23 5.66 10.48 -11.46
N LEU A 24 5.04 11.33 -10.64
CA LEU A 24 3.80 12.02 -10.99
C LEU A 24 3.99 12.94 -12.20
N GLY A 25 5.08 13.71 -12.25
CA GLY A 25 5.42 14.53 -13.41
C GLY A 25 5.55 13.70 -14.69
N MET A 26 6.23 12.56 -14.63
CA MET A 26 6.38 11.65 -15.76
C MET A 26 5.03 11.07 -16.23
N VAL A 27 4.13 10.73 -15.30
CA VAL A 27 2.80 10.18 -15.64
C VAL A 27 1.92 11.21 -16.36
N PHE A 28 1.92 12.48 -15.93
CA PHE A 28 1.02 13.48 -16.51
C PHE A 28 1.60 14.23 -17.70
N LEU A 29 2.92 14.46 -17.73
CA LEU A 29 3.58 15.29 -18.74
C LEU A 29 4.30 14.50 -19.83
N TYR A 30 4.82 13.30 -19.51
CA TYR A 30 5.62 12.50 -20.44
C TYR A 30 4.87 11.30 -21.01
N ALA A 31 4.08 10.59 -20.19
CA ALA A 31 3.40 9.38 -20.63
C ALA A 31 2.41 9.70 -21.77
N PRO A 32 2.55 9.06 -22.95
CA PRO A 32 1.66 9.28 -24.06
C PRO A 32 0.26 8.82 -23.69
N ARG A 33 -0.75 9.51 -24.24
CA ARG A 33 -2.14 9.12 -24.06
C ARG A 33 -2.38 7.79 -24.78
N GLU A 34 -2.95 6.83 -24.06
CA GLU A 34 -3.27 5.53 -24.62
C GLU A 34 -4.46 5.65 -25.60
N ALA A 35 -4.42 4.88 -26.69
CA ALA A 35 -5.32 5.05 -27.84
C ALA A 35 -6.78 4.63 -27.59
N THR A 36 -7.04 3.71 -26.67
CA THR A 36 -8.37 3.09 -26.46
C THR A 36 -9.10 3.60 -25.22
N MET A 37 -8.40 3.68 -24.09
CA MET A 37 -8.88 4.10 -22.77
C MET A 37 -8.56 5.57 -22.46
N GLY A 38 -7.66 6.20 -23.22
CA GLY A 38 -7.30 7.61 -23.02
C GLY A 38 -6.60 7.86 -21.68
N ASP A 39 -6.95 8.97 -21.03
CA ASP A 39 -6.26 9.43 -19.81
C ASP A 39 -6.56 8.56 -18.57
N VAL A 40 -7.63 7.78 -18.60
CA VAL A 40 -8.01 6.85 -17.51
C VAL A 40 -6.95 5.77 -17.30
N GLN A 41 -6.24 5.37 -18.36
CA GLN A 41 -5.16 4.39 -18.26
C GLN A 41 -4.03 4.87 -17.35
N ARG A 42 -3.81 6.19 -17.22
CA ARG A 42 -2.74 6.74 -16.37
C ARG A 42 -2.87 6.33 -14.90
N ILE A 43 -4.07 5.93 -14.47
CA ILE A 43 -4.32 5.38 -13.13
C ILE A 43 -3.47 4.12 -12.88
N PHE A 44 -3.20 3.30 -13.91
CA PHE A 44 -2.45 2.05 -13.78
C PHE A 44 -1.03 2.24 -13.26
N TYR A 45 -0.38 3.37 -13.58
CA TYR A 45 1.02 3.61 -13.21
C TYR A 45 1.24 3.58 -11.70
N PHE A 46 0.28 4.08 -10.92
CA PHE A 46 0.33 4.03 -9.46
C PHE A 46 -0.53 2.91 -8.88
N HIS A 47 -1.64 2.54 -9.53
CA HIS A 47 -2.52 1.48 -9.05
C HIS A 47 -1.81 0.14 -8.95
N VAL A 48 -1.12 -0.28 -10.02
CA VAL A 48 -0.44 -1.59 -10.06
C VAL A 48 0.72 -1.62 -9.07
N ALA A 49 1.53 -0.56 -9.03
CA ALA A 49 2.62 -0.44 -8.06
C ALA A 49 2.10 -0.51 -6.61
N SER A 50 1.01 0.20 -6.31
CA SER A 50 0.38 0.16 -4.97
C SER A 50 -0.11 -1.24 -4.63
N ALA A 51 -0.69 -1.96 -5.61
CA ALA A 51 -1.17 -3.32 -5.38
C ALA A 51 -0.02 -4.24 -4.98
N TRP A 52 1.09 -4.20 -5.72
CA TRP A 52 2.29 -4.99 -5.40
C TRP A 52 2.82 -4.72 -4.00
N VAL A 53 2.93 -3.45 -3.60
CA VAL A 53 3.41 -3.09 -2.26
C VAL A 53 2.43 -3.56 -1.19
N GLY A 54 1.12 -3.38 -1.40
CA GLY A 54 0.09 -3.87 -0.49
C GLY A 54 0.16 -5.38 -0.30
N PHE A 55 0.18 -6.18 -1.38
CA PHE A 55 0.28 -7.65 -1.30
C PHE A 55 1.61 -8.11 -0.69
N PHE A 56 2.71 -7.46 -1.03
CA PHE A 56 4.02 -7.83 -0.50
C PHE A 56 4.13 -7.54 1.01
N ALA A 57 3.59 -6.42 1.47
CA ALA A 57 3.50 -6.11 2.90
C ALA A 57 2.72 -7.20 3.66
N PHE A 58 1.68 -7.79 3.05
CA PHE A 58 0.91 -8.86 3.69
C PHE A 58 1.78 -10.11 3.87
N PHE A 59 2.56 -10.45 2.85
CA PHE A 59 3.52 -11.55 2.92
C PHE A 59 4.59 -11.33 4.00
N VAL A 60 5.13 -10.11 4.12
CA VAL A 60 6.09 -9.75 5.18
C VAL A 60 5.44 -9.86 6.57
N THR A 61 4.22 -9.34 6.75
CA THR A 61 3.48 -9.47 8.01
C THR A 61 3.24 -10.93 8.38
N PHE A 62 2.90 -11.78 7.41
CA PHE A 62 2.72 -13.22 7.62
C PHE A 62 4.02 -13.89 8.11
N LEU A 63 5.15 -13.64 7.44
CA LEU A 63 6.44 -14.18 7.85
C LEU A 63 6.89 -13.65 9.21
N ALA A 64 6.66 -12.36 9.48
CA ALA A 64 6.95 -11.75 10.77
C ALA A 64 6.09 -12.36 11.89
N GLY A 65 4.82 -12.67 11.61
CA GLY A 65 3.93 -13.38 12.54
C GLY A 65 4.44 -14.78 12.89
N ILE A 66 4.87 -15.56 11.89
CA ILE A 66 5.51 -16.87 12.11
C ILE A 66 6.78 -16.70 12.96
N GLY A 67 7.63 -15.74 12.61
CA GLY A 67 8.86 -15.46 13.36
C GLY A 67 8.61 -15.06 14.80
N TYR A 68 7.56 -14.26 15.05
CA TYR A 68 7.13 -13.86 16.39
C TYR A 68 6.66 -15.06 17.21
N LEU A 69 5.81 -15.93 16.64
CA LEU A 69 5.34 -17.14 17.31
C LEU A 69 6.46 -18.16 17.58
N ALA A 70 7.44 -18.26 16.68
CA ALA A 70 8.55 -19.21 16.82
C ALA A 70 9.60 -18.76 17.84
N GLN A 71 9.89 -17.46 17.93
CA GLN A 71 11.02 -16.94 18.72
C GLN A 71 10.61 -16.05 19.90
N GLY A 72 9.38 -15.53 19.92
CA GLY A 72 8.90 -14.61 20.97
C GLY A 72 9.64 -13.26 21.03
N GLN A 73 10.40 -12.90 19.99
CA GLN A 73 11.24 -11.69 20.01
C GLN A 73 10.46 -10.45 19.54
N ARG A 74 10.56 -9.35 20.30
CA ARG A 74 9.91 -8.06 20.02
C ARG A 74 10.19 -7.52 18.61
N ARG A 75 11.36 -7.81 18.04
CA ARG A 75 11.73 -7.37 16.68
C ARG A 75 10.72 -7.81 15.61
N TRP A 76 10.14 -8.99 15.76
CA TRP A 76 9.19 -9.55 14.80
C TRP A 76 7.82 -8.88 14.90
N ASP A 77 7.41 -8.54 16.12
CA ASP A 77 6.20 -7.76 16.38
C ASP A 77 6.31 -6.34 15.80
N ILE A 78 7.44 -5.66 16.01
CA ILE A 78 7.71 -4.34 15.41
C ILE A 78 7.68 -4.44 13.88
N LEU A 79 8.34 -5.44 13.29
CA LEU A 79 8.34 -5.65 11.84
C LEU A 79 6.93 -5.91 11.30
N ALA A 80 6.13 -6.74 11.99
CA ALA A 80 4.76 -7.04 11.61
C ALA A 80 3.90 -5.78 11.61
N LEU A 81 3.96 -4.98 12.68
CA LEU A 81 3.22 -3.72 12.80
C LEU A 81 3.60 -2.73 11.69
N SER A 82 4.89 -2.44 11.52
CA SER A 82 5.35 -1.51 10.49
C SER A 82 4.94 -1.97 9.09
N SER A 83 4.98 -3.28 8.83
CA SER A 83 4.52 -3.84 7.56
C SER A 83 3.01 -3.68 7.36
N VAL A 84 2.20 -3.85 8.41
CA VAL A 84 0.74 -3.62 8.34
C VAL A 84 0.41 -2.16 8.04
N GLU A 85 1.08 -1.20 8.65
CA GLU A 85 0.84 0.23 8.40
C GLU A 85 1.12 0.61 6.92
N ILE A 86 2.22 0.09 6.38
CA ILE A 86 2.57 0.25 4.96
C ILE A 86 1.51 -0.44 4.10
N GLY A 87 1.22 -1.70 4.37
CA GLY A 87 0.27 -2.50 3.61
C GLY A 87 -1.13 -1.91 3.57
N LEU A 88 -1.63 -1.40 4.71
CA LEU A 88 -2.92 -0.75 4.82
C LEU A 88 -3.01 0.48 3.90
N THR A 89 -1.97 1.33 3.92
CA THR A 89 -1.91 2.54 3.10
C THR A 89 -2.01 2.18 1.62
N PHE A 90 -1.16 1.26 1.15
CA PHE A 90 -1.09 0.91 -0.26
C PHE A 90 -2.29 0.10 -0.75
N ILE A 91 -2.81 -0.85 0.04
CA ILE A 91 -4.00 -1.61 -0.37
C ILE A 91 -5.26 -0.72 -0.39
N THR A 92 -5.36 0.27 0.51
CA THR A 92 -6.43 1.28 0.45
C THR A 92 -6.34 2.08 -0.85
N MET A 93 -5.13 2.54 -1.22
CA MET A 93 -4.90 3.20 -2.51
C MET A 93 -5.32 2.28 -3.67
N THR A 94 -4.96 1.00 -3.65
CA THR A 94 -5.35 0.04 -4.69
C THR A 94 -6.86 -0.11 -4.81
N VAL A 95 -7.59 -0.29 -3.71
CA VAL A 95 -9.05 -0.44 -3.73
C VAL A 95 -9.72 0.82 -4.29
N VAL A 96 -9.31 2.00 -3.82
CA VAL A 96 -9.89 3.28 -4.27
C VAL A 96 -9.59 3.54 -5.75
N THR A 97 -8.32 3.44 -6.14
CA THR A 97 -7.90 3.71 -7.52
C THR A 97 -8.43 2.67 -8.50
N GLY A 98 -8.60 1.42 -8.05
CA GLY A 98 -9.23 0.35 -8.83
C GLY A 98 -10.70 0.64 -9.09
N ALA A 99 -11.45 1.10 -8.09
CA ALA A 99 -12.84 1.48 -8.25
C ALA A 99 -13.00 2.69 -9.20
N LEU A 100 -12.13 3.70 -9.08
CA LEU A 100 -12.11 4.87 -9.97
C LEU A 100 -11.84 4.50 -11.42
N TRP A 101 -10.95 3.54 -11.66
CA TRP A 101 -10.68 3.02 -13.00
C TRP A 101 -11.80 2.11 -13.53
N ALA A 102 -12.41 1.29 -12.67
CA ALA A 102 -13.46 0.35 -13.05
C ALA A 102 -14.71 1.06 -13.60
N ARG A 103 -15.08 2.23 -13.06
CA ARG A 103 -16.28 2.96 -13.48
C ARG A 103 -16.32 3.30 -14.98
N PRO A 104 -15.31 3.97 -15.56
CA PRO A 104 -15.29 4.29 -17.00
C PRO A 104 -15.08 3.07 -17.89
N VAL A 105 -14.41 2.01 -17.41
CA VAL A 105 -14.04 0.85 -18.25
C VAL A 105 -15.11 -0.26 -18.22
N TRP A 106 -15.68 -0.55 -17.06
CA TRP A 106 -16.67 -1.62 -16.85
C TRP A 106 -18.09 -1.10 -16.62
N GLY A 107 -18.28 0.21 -16.47
CA GLY A 107 -19.58 0.81 -16.14
C GLY A 107 -19.98 0.66 -14.67
N THR A 108 -19.16 0.01 -13.83
CA THR A 108 -19.41 -0.19 -12.39
C THR A 108 -18.14 0.06 -11.59
N TYR A 109 -18.27 0.51 -10.34
CA TYR A 109 -17.12 0.69 -9.43
C TYR A 109 -16.58 -0.62 -8.88
N TRP A 110 -17.42 -1.66 -8.86
CA TRP A 110 -17.07 -2.93 -8.22
C TRP A 110 -17.76 -4.10 -8.90
N THR A 111 -17.03 -5.19 -8.99
CA THR A 111 -17.53 -6.53 -9.31
C THR A 111 -16.97 -7.51 -8.28
N TRP A 112 -17.69 -8.58 -8.01
CA TRP A 112 -17.26 -9.59 -7.02
C TRP A 112 -16.30 -10.62 -7.61
N GLU A 113 -15.43 -10.18 -8.52
CA GLU A 113 -14.40 -11.05 -9.08
C GLU A 113 -13.34 -11.40 -8.03
N PRO A 114 -12.69 -12.58 -8.15
CA PRO A 114 -11.72 -13.05 -7.15
C PRO A 114 -10.64 -12.02 -6.79
N ARG A 115 -10.12 -11.29 -7.77
CA ARG A 115 -9.05 -10.29 -7.56
C ARG A 115 -9.50 -9.09 -6.73
N LEU A 116 -10.72 -8.61 -6.96
CA LEU A 116 -11.32 -7.49 -6.23
C LEU A 116 -11.65 -7.93 -4.81
N THR A 117 -12.30 -9.09 -4.68
CA THR A 117 -12.66 -9.69 -3.40
C THR A 117 -11.45 -9.94 -2.51
N ILE A 118 -10.35 -10.50 -3.06
CA ILE A 118 -9.12 -10.73 -2.29
C ILE A 118 -8.52 -9.40 -1.80
N SER A 119 -8.51 -8.37 -2.64
CA SER A 119 -7.98 -7.04 -2.25
C SER A 119 -8.82 -6.41 -1.12
N ALA A 120 -10.15 -6.56 -1.18
CA ALA A 120 -11.04 -6.11 -0.11
C ALA A 120 -10.86 -6.90 1.19
N VAL A 121 -10.73 -8.23 1.11
CA VAL A 121 -10.46 -9.07 2.28
C VAL A 121 -9.12 -8.69 2.91
N GLN A 122 -8.08 -8.46 2.11
CA GLN A 122 -6.78 -8.03 2.62
C GLN A 122 -6.85 -6.68 3.33
N LEU A 123 -7.57 -5.71 2.77
CA LEU A 123 -7.81 -4.41 3.41
C LEU A 123 -8.45 -4.60 4.80
N LEU A 124 -9.51 -5.43 4.87
CA LEU A 124 -10.19 -5.73 6.13
C LEU A 124 -9.28 -6.44 7.14
N ILE A 125 -8.41 -7.35 6.70
CA ILE A 125 -7.46 -8.02 7.59
C ILE A 125 -6.48 -7.02 8.22
N TYR A 126 -5.97 -6.05 7.47
CA TYR A 126 -5.10 -5.02 8.06
C TYR A 126 -5.81 -4.13 9.07
N VAL A 127 -7.04 -3.71 8.76
CA VAL A 127 -7.86 -2.95 9.70
C VAL A 127 -8.12 -3.76 10.97
N ALA A 128 -8.51 -5.03 10.82
CA ALA A 128 -8.75 -5.93 11.95
C ALA A 128 -7.49 -6.14 12.80
N TYR A 129 -6.31 -6.27 12.19
CA TYR A 129 -5.04 -6.38 12.90
C TYR A 129 -4.79 -5.16 13.79
N LEU A 130 -4.91 -3.94 13.25
CA LEU A 130 -4.68 -2.71 14.01
C LEU A 130 -5.73 -2.50 15.10
N MET A 131 -7.00 -2.80 14.81
CA MET A 131 -8.09 -2.74 15.80
C MET A 131 -7.86 -3.70 16.96
N LEU A 132 -7.50 -4.95 16.68
CA LEU A 132 -7.23 -5.96 17.71
C LEU A 132 -6.06 -5.54 18.58
N ARG A 133 -4.98 -5.04 17.97
CA ARG A 133 -3.81 -4.57 18.69
C ARG A 133 -4.14 -3.38 19.58
N ALA A 134 -4.85 -2.39 19.06
CA ALA A 134 -5.30 -1.23 19.82
C ALA A 134 -6.18 -1.63 21.02
N ALA A 135 -7.05 -2.64 20.87
CA ALA A 135 -7.91 -3.12 21.95
C ALA A 135 -7.18 -3.90 23.06
N ILE A 136 -6.02 -4.48 22.75
CA ILE A 136 -5.18 -5.20 23.74
C ILE A 136 -4.22 -4.24 24.43
N GLU A 137 -3.73 -3.23 23.72
CA GLU A 137 -2.78 -2.23 24.23
C GLU A 137 -3.44 -1.05 24.96
N SER A 138 -4.79 -0.90 24.87
CA SER A 138 -5.60 0.10 25.58
C SER A 138 -5.90 -0.30 27.03
#